data_AF-F0RAB2-F1
#
_entry.id   AF-F0RAB2-F1
#
_cell.length_a   1.000
_cell.length_b   1.000
_cell.length_c   1.000
_cell.angle_alpha   90.00
_cell.angle_beta   90.00
_cell.angle_gamma   90.00
#
_symmetry.space_group_name_H-M   'P 1'
#
loop_
_entity.id
_entity.type
_entity.pdbx_description
1 polymer ?
#
loop_
_entity_poly.entity_id
_entity_poly.type
_entity_poly.pdbx_seq_one_letter_code
_entity_poly.pdbx_strand_id
1 'polypeptide(L)'
;MNALEFNTRSKELQKLAPEIPLQWGKIQNNTTDKKVSLFKCKTLSSLELAITGLPTDDKNYFKRRWFLWQCARCDEYLFYTNTGVSRNPNGKDQEYDIEFFGDKNLRFDVKGTLVPKELRSNFSFEFPEKIVNFYYSRQSAGKRSCLQNRLFIVHHSFKEHKRALELRCAWEYKTEVYKSFIHQLKTSKNFISYLNVKAMVIFIIEKKDGSFSYRFA
;
A
#
# COMPACT_ATOMS: atom_id res chain seq x y z
N MET A 1 -12.14 9.27 -1.28
CA MET A 1 -12.98 8.45 -0.40
C MET A 1 -13.53 9.33 0.72
N ASN A 2 -14.80 9.19 1.11
CA ASN A 2 -15.37 9.83 2.30
C ASN A 2 -15.40 8.88 3.51
N ALA A 3 -15.81 9.36 4.69
CA ALA A 3 -15.82 8.56 5.92
C ALA A 3 -16.73 7.33 5.85
N LEU A 4 -17.92 7.45 5.24
CA LEU A 4 -18.85 6.34 5.08
C LEU A 4 -18.28 5.25 4.15
N GLU A 5 -17.71 5.67 3.02
CA GLU A 5 -17.01 4.78 2.09
C GLU A 5 -15.83 4.08 2.77
N PHE A 6 -15.06 4.80 3.59
CA PHE A 6 -13.94 4.24 4.35
C PHE A 6 -14.40 3.18 5.35
N ASN A 7 -15.40 3.48 6.16
CA ASN A 7 -15.92 2.54 7.16
C ASN A 7 -16.48 1.27 6.51
N THR A 8 -17.20 1.41 5.40
CA THR A 8 -17.71 0.27 4.63
C THR A 8 -16.55 -0.53 4.05
N ARG A 9 -15.58 0.14 3.40
CA ARG A 9 -14.44 -0.53 2.79
C ARG A 9 -13.57 -1.25 3.79
N SER A 10 -13.33 -0.63 4.94
CA SER A 10 -12.55 -1.15 6.04
C SER A 10 -13.02 -2.55 6.42
N LYS A 11 -14.33 -2.71 6.64
CA LYS A 11 -14.96 -3.99 7.00
C LYS A 11 -14.83 -5.03 5.87
N GLU A 12 -15.07 -4.63 4.62
CA GLU A 12 -14.90 -5.53 3.47
C GLU A 12 -13.47 -6.04 3.34
N LEU A 13 -12.48 -5.16 3.53
CA LEU A 13 -11.06 -5.52 3.42
C LEU A 13 -10.60 -6.41 4.57
N GLN A 14 -11.03 -6.12 5.80
CA GLN A 14 -10.73 -6.96 6.97
C GLN A 14 -11.32 -8.36 6.81
N LYS A 15 -12.53 -8.47 6.25
CA LYS A 15 -13.13 -9.78 5.90
C LYS A 15 -12.35 -10.50 4.80
N LEU A 16 -11.94 -9.79 3.75
CA LEU A 16 -11.29 -10.39 2.58
C LEU A 16 -9.83 -10.79 2.83
N ALA A 17 -9.10 -10.05 3.66
CA ALA A 17 -7.67 -10.27 3.94
C ALA A 17 -7.32 -11.75 4.26
N PRO A 18 -8.01 -12.44 5.19
CA PRO A 18 -7.71 -13.84 5.51
C PRO A 18 -8.08 -14.82 4.39
N GLU A 19 -8.97 -14.47 3.46
CA GLU A 19 -9.35 -15.34 2.34
C GLU A 19 -8.32 -15.36 1.20
N ILE A 20 -7.47 -14.33 1.13
CA ILE A 20 -6.50 -14.22 0.03
C ILE A 20 -5.38 -15.25 0.23
N PRO A 21 -5.16 -16.16 -0.73
CA PRO A 21 -4.09 -17.14 -0.61
C PRO A 21 -2.71 -16.49 -0.79
N LEU A 22 -1.70 -17.04 -0.11
CA LEU A 22 -0.31 -16.63 -0.30
C LEU A 22 0.16 -16.83 -1.74
N GLN A 23 -0.23 -17.96 -2.33
CA GLN A 23 -0.10 -18.23 -3.75
C GLN A 23 -1.41 -17.87 -4.45
N TRP A 24 -1.45 -16.69 -5.07
CA TRP A 24 -2.64 -16.16 -5.76
C TRP A 24 -2.49 -16.24 -7.29
N GLY A 25 -1.58 -17.09 -7.75
CA GLY A 25 -1.35 -17.38 -9.16
C GLY A 25 -0.46 -16.35 -9.85
N LYS A 26 -1.05 -15.58 -10.76
CA LYS A 26 -0.34 -14.87 -11.83
C LYS A 26 0.19 -13.50 -11.40
N ILE A 27 1.38 -13.13 -11.89
CA ILE A 27 1.84 -11.74 -11.90
C ILE A 27 0.89 -10.91 -12.76
N GLN A 28 0.69 -9.64 -12.41
CA GLN A 28 -0.14 -8.71 -13.17
C GLN A 28 0.22 -8.74 -14.66
N ASN A 29 -0.80 -8.93 -15.51
CA ASN A 29 -0.62 -8.99 -16.96
C ASN A 29 -1.87 -8.46 -17.69
N ASN A 30 -1.67 -7.95 -18.90
CA ASN A 30 -2.74 -7.33 -19.70
C ASN A 30 -3.83 -8.33 -20.10
N THR A 31 -3.50 -9.60 -20.29
CA THR A 31 -4.45 -10.63 -20.73
C THR A 31 -5.49 -10.91 -19.64
N THR A 32 -5.05 -11.12 -18.41
CA THR A 32 -5.96 -11.29 -17.27
C THR A 32 -6.69 -9.98 -16.96
N ASP A 33 -6.01 -8.83 -16.96
CA ASP A 33 -6.62 -7.53 -16.64
C ASP A 33 -7.76 -7.13 -17.59
N LYS A 34 -7.78 -7.64 -18.83
CA LYS A 34 -8.89 -7.44 -19.79
C LYS A 34 -10.19 -8.18 -19.41
N LYS A 35 -10.13 -9.22 -18.58
CA LYS A 35 -11.30 -10.06 -18.26
C LYS A 35 -12.31 -9.35 -17.38
N VAL A 36 -11.86 -8.44 -16.50
CA VAL A 36 -12.72 -7.73 -15.56
C VAL A 36 -12.31 -6.27 -15.51
N SER A 37 -13.31 -5.39 -15.66
CA SER A 37 -13.13 -3.96 -15.43
C SER A 37 -13.01 -3.64 -13.94
N LEU A 38 -11.88 -4.00 -13.32
CA LEU A 38 -11.64 -3.94 -11.87
C LEU A 38 -12.04 -2.60 -11.25
N PHE A 39 -11.75 -1.49 -11.92
CA PHE A 39 -12.03 -0.14 -11.43
C PHE A 39 -13.52 0.22 -11.40
N LYS A 40 -14.39 -0.55 -12.08
CA LYS A 40 -15.85 -0.44 -11.98
C LYS A 40 -16.39 -1.17 -10.74
N CYS A 41 -15.65 -2.14 -10.21
CA CYS A 41 -16.04 -2.88 -9.01
C CYS A 41 -15.78 -2.03 -7.75
N LYS A 42 -16.75 -1.19 -7.38
CA LYS A 42 -16.66 -0.31 -6.20
C LYS A 42 -17.04 -0.98 -4.89
N THR A 43 -17.48 -2.23 -4.86
CA THR A 43 -17.80 -2.99 -3.63
C THR A 43 -17.26 -4.40 -3.73
N LEU A 44 -17.06 -5.08 -2.59
CA LEU A 44 -16.65 -6.48 -2.61
C LEU A 44 -17.70 -7.33 -3.34
N SER A 45 -18.98 -7.07 -3.07
CA SER A 45 -20.10 -7.72 -3.78
C SER A 45 -20.05 -7.51 -5.30
N SER A 46 -19.78 -6.28 -5.77
CA SER A 46 -19.64 -6.00 -7.21
C SER A 46 -18.43 -6.69 -7.85
N LEU A 47 -17.36 -6.92 -7.07
CA LEU A 47 -16.20 -7.68 -7.52
C LEU A 47 -16.58 -9.16 -7.63
N GLU A 48 -17.19 -9.72 -6.59
CA GLU A 48 -17.61 -11.13 -6.53
C GLU A 48 -18.51 -11.48 -7.70
N LEU A 49 -19.52 -10.64 -7.98
CA LEU A 49 -20.40 -10.80 -9.13
C LEU A 49 -19.62 -10.81 -10.46
N ALA A 50 -18.64 -9.90 -10.61
CA ALA A 50 -17.85 -9.79 -11.83
C ALA A 50 -16.90 -10.97 -12.05
N ILE A 51 -16.55 -11.73 -11.00
CA ILE A 51 -15.60 -12.85 -11.08
C ILE A 51 -16.26 -14.22 -10.94
N THR A 52 -17.59 -14.31 -10.69
CA THR A 52 -18.30 -15.57 -10.40
C THR A 52 -18.03 -16.67 -11.42
N GLY A 53 -18.03 -16.34 -12.72
CA GLY A 53 -17.81 -17.31 -13.81
C GLY A 53 -16.35 -17.62 -14.13
N LEU A 54 -15.38 -17.04 -13.41
CA LEU A 54 -13.96 -17.23 -13.71
C LEU A 54 -13.36 -18.46 -13.00
N PRO A 55 -12.26 -19.03 -13.51
CA PRO A 55 -11.47 -20.04 -12.80
C PRO A 55 -10.97 -19.52 -11.45
N THR A 56 -10.73 -20.44 -10.50
CA THR A 56 -10.30 -20.12 -9.14
C THR A 56 -9.04 -19.24 -9.10
N ASP A 57 -8.05 -19.50 -9.95
CA ASP A 57 -6.83 -18.69 -10.01
C ASP A 57 -7.09 -17.24 -10.44
N ASP A 58 -7.97 -17.04 -11.42
CA ASP A 58 -8.35 -15.70 -11.87
C ASP A 58 -9.20 -14.99 -10.80
N LYS A 59 -10.07 -15.72 -10.07
CA LYS A 59 -10.80 -15.19 -8.91
C LYS A 59 -9.84 -14.70 -7.82
N ASN A 60 -8.86 -15.52 -7.44
CA ASN A 60 -7.84 -15.19 -6.45
C ASN A 60 -7.01 -13.98 -6.89
N TYR A 61 -6.64 -13.93 -8.17
CA TYR A 61 -5.95 -12.79 -8.78
C TYR A 61 -6.74 -11.49 -8.64
N PHE A 62 -8.04 -11.50 -8.99
CA PHE A 62 -8.87 -10.30 -8.91
C PHE A 62 -9.18 -9.88 -7.47
N LYS A 63 -9.46 -10.84 -6.57
CA LYS A 63 -9.58 -10.58 -5.11
C LYS A 63 -8.34 -9.88 -4.58
N ARG A 64 -7.15 -10.39 -4.92
CA ARG A 64 -5.86 -9.80 -4.53
C ARG A 64 -5.68 -8.38 -5.08
N ARG A 65 -5.89 -8.19 -6.38
CA ARG A 65 -5.70 -6.90 -7.05
C ARG A 65 -6.66 -5.85 -6.52
N TRP A 66 -7.92 -6.22 -6.33
CA TRP A 66 -8.92 -5.36 -5.75
C TRP A 66 -8.57 -4.98 -4.31
N PHE A 67 -8.19 -5.96 -3.49
CA PHE A 67 -7.76 -5.74 -2.11
C PHE A 67 -6.62 -4.72 -2.02
N LEU A 68 -5.57 -4.89 -2.82
CA LEU A 68 -4.43 -3.98 -2.83
C LEU A 68 -4.82 -2.57 -3.29
N TRP A 69 -5.67 -2.46 -4.32
CA TRP A 69 -6.16 -1.18 -4.81
C TRP A 69 -6.99 -0.45 -3.76
N GLN A 70 -7.92 -1.15 -3.08
CA GLN A 70 -8.75 -0.52 -2.06
C GLN A 70 -7.96 -0.19 -0.79
N CYS A 71 -6.97 -1.02 -0.40
CA CYS A 71 -6.06 -0.67 0.70
C CYS A 71 -5.32 0.64 0.43
N ALA A 72 -4.82 0.84 -0.80
CA ALA A 72 -4.16 2.10 -1.18
C ALA A 72 -5.10 3.31 -1.00
N ARG A 73 -6.36 3.19 -1.46
CA ARG A 73 -7.36 4.25 -1.26
C ARG A 73 -7.68 4.52 0.20
N CYS A 74 -7.70 3.49 1.04
CA CYS A 74 -7.86 3.65 2.49
C CYS A 74 -6.63 4.33 3.11
N ASP A 75 -5.43 3.99 2.67
CA ASP A 75 -4.19 4.63 3.12
C ASP A 75 -4.14 6.11 2.76
N GLU A 76 -4.43 6.46 1.50
CA GLU A 76 -4.57 7.84 1.05
C GLU A 76 -5.58 8.61 1.91
N TYR A 77 -6.75 8.00 2.17
CA TYR A 77 -7.78 8.59 3.04
C TYR A 77 -7.25 8.91 4.43
N LEU A 78 -6.59 7.94 5.08
CA LEU A 78 -6.01 8.16 6.40
C LEU A 78 -4.97 9.28 6.39
N PHE A 79 -4.19 9.45 5.31
CA PHE A 79 -3.26 10.57 5.18
C PHE A 79 -3.97 11.91 5.06
N TYR A 80 -4.86 12.10 4.07
CA TYR A 80 -5.47 13.42 3.84
C TYR A 80 -6.53 13.82 4.88
N THR A 81 -6.88 12.93 5.83
CA THR A 81 -7.63 13.33 7.05
C THR A 81 -6.77 14.03 8.11
N ASN A 82 -5.44 14.02 7.97
CA ASN A 82 -4.54 14.69 8.90
C ASN A 82 -4.29 16.14 8.50
N THR A 83 -4.16 17.02 9.50
CA THR A 83 -3.79 18.42 9.29
C THR A 83 -2.42 18.54 8.65
N GLY A 84 -2.33 19.32 7.57
CA GLY A 84 -1.10 19.52 6.83
C GLY A 84 -0.83 18.44 5.77
N VAL A 85 -1.85 17.66 5.38
CA VAL A 85 -1.78 16.78 4.22
C VAL A 85 -2.92 17.12 3.27
N SER A 86 -2.58 17.41 2.01
CA SER A 86 -3.56 17.62 0.95
C SER A 86 -3.54 16.45 -0.02
N ARG A 87 -4.72 16.09 -0.54
CA ARG A 87 -4.85 15.12 -1.63
C ARG A 87 -4.53 15.77 -2.96
N ASN A 88 -4.02 15.01 -3.92
CA ASN A 88 -3.93 15.47 -5.30
C ASN A 88 -5.34 15.86 -5.81
N PRO A 89 -5.58 17.11 -6.26
CA PRO A 89 -6.87 17.52 -6.78
C PRO A 89 -7.22 16.83 -8.10
N ASN A 90 -6.22 16.38 -8.86
CA ASN A 90 -6.40 15.63 -10.10
C ASN A 90 -6.20 14.13 -9.87
N GLY A 91 -7.28 13.39 -9.57
CA GLY A 91 -7.19 11.93 -9.38
C GLY A 91 -6.83 11.11 -10.63
N LYS A 92 -6.60 11.73 -11.79
CA LYS A 92 -6.08 11.07 -13.00
C LYS A 92 -4.57 11.27 -13.18
N ASP A 93 -4.01 12.22 -12.44
CA ASP A 93 -2.57 12.41 -12.36
C ASP A 93 -1.93 11.16 -11.73
N GLN A 94 -0.78 10.77 -12.26
CA GLN A 94 -0.05 9.58 -11.82
C GLN A 94 1.19 9.93 -11.00
N GLU A 95 1.50 11.23 -10.84
CA GLU A 95 2.74 11.74 -10.24
C GLU A 95 2.76 11.62 -8.71
N TYR A 96 1.66 11.93 -8.03
CA TYR A 96 1.55 11.87 -6.57
C TYR A 96 0.11 11.68 -6.10
N ASP A 97 -0.03 11.13 -4.89
CA ASP A 97 -1.34 10.97 -4.24
C ASP A 97 -1.57 12.04 -3.17
N ILE A 98 -0.50 12.41 -2.45
CA ILE A 98 -0.55 13.34 -1.32
C ILE A 98 0.58 14.38 -1.36
N GLU A 99 0.32 15.55 -0.79
CA GLU A 99 1.28 16.64 -0.59
C GLU A 99 1.30 17.04 0.89
N PHE A 100 2.50 17.14 1.47
CA PHE A 100 2.66 17.55 2.86
C PHE A 100 2.92 19.06 2.96
N PHE A 101 2.21 19.72 3.88
CA PHE A 101 2.41 21.11 4.32
C PHE A 101 2.34 22.16 3.20
N GLY A 102 1.67 21.87 2.09
CA GLY A 102 1.62 22.77 0.93
C GLY A 102 2.95 22.89 0.17
N ASP A 103 3.91 21.98 0.43
CA ASP A 103 5.22 21.98 -0.20
C ASP A 103 5.26 20.99 -1.37
N LYS A 104 5.40 21.51 -2.59
CA LYS A 104 5.48 20.70 -3.81
C LYS A 104 6.65 19.72 -3.80
N ASN A 105 7.72 20.01 -3.06
CA ASN A 105 8.86 19.11 -2.90
C ASN A 105 8.57 17.91 -1.97
N LEU A 106 7.43 17.95 -1.28
CA LEU A 106 6.91 16.90 -0.41
C LEU A 106 5.64 16.28 -1.00
N ARG A 107 5.60 16.14 -2.31
CA ARG A 107 4.63 15.32 -3.03
C ARG A 107 5.10 13.88 -3.08
N PHE A 108 4.23 12.95 -2.73
CA PHE A 108 4.53 11.53 -2.70
C PHE A 108 3.37 10.69 -3.25
N ASP A 109 3.76 9.68 -4.02
CA ASP A 109 2.93 8.54 -4.41
C ASP A 109 2.96 7.50 -3.28
N VAL A 110 1.79 7.11 -2.77
CA VAL A 110 1.65 6.21 -1.61
C VAL A 110 1.63 4.76 -2.09
N LYS A 111 2.48 3.93 -1.48
CA LYS A 111 2.63 2.52 -1.86
C LYS A 111 2.62 1.60 -0.65
N GLY A 112 1.47 0.97 -0.41
CA GLY A 112 1.38 -0.17 0.49
C GLY A 112 2.09 -1.39 -0.08
N THR A 113 3.17 -1.83 0.56
CA THR A 113 4.03 -2.94 0.13
C THR A 113 4.28 -3.95 1.26
N LEU A 114 4.91 -5.07 0.93
CA LEU A 114 5.39 -6.08 1.89
C LEU A 114 6.91 -6.17 1.78
N VAL A 115 7.58 -6.63 2.84
CA VAL A 115 9.01 -6.97 2.74
C VAL A 115 9.23 -7.99 1.60
N PRO A 116 10.16 -7.73 0.65
CA PRO A 116 10.46 -8.62 -0.47
C PRO A 116 10.83 -10.03 -0.02
N LYS A 117 10.43 -11.05 -0.77
CA LYS A 117 10.66 -12.46 -0.39
C LYS A 117 12.13 -12.74 -0.15
N GLU A 118 12.98 -12.18 -0.99
CA GLU A 118 14.43 -12.30 -1.03
C GLU A 118 15.10 -11.62 0.18
N LEU A 119 14.43 -10.64 0.80
CA LEU A 119 14.96 -9.88 1.93
C LEU A 119 14.35 -10.30 3.27
N ARG A 120 13.35 -11.20 3.29
CA ARG A 120 12.59 -11.54 4.51
C ARG A 120 13.42 -12.25 5.57
N SER A 121 14.23 -13.24 5.19
CA SER A 121 14.99 -14.06 6.14
C SER A 121 16.00 -13.24 6.94
N ASN A 122 16.53 -12.19 6.31
CA ASN A 122 17.53 -11.30 6.88
C ASN A 122 16.98 -9.88 7.02
N PHE A 123 15.66 -9.74 7.17
CA PHE A 123 15.02 -8.43 7.26
C PHE A 123 15.51 -7.72 8.52
N SER A 124 16.14 -6.56 8.30
CA SER A 124 16.59 -5.66 9.34
C SER A 124 16.16 -4.24 8.99
N PHE A 125 15.90 -3.44 10.01
CA PHE A 125 15.61 -2.02 9.86
C PHE A 125 16.86 -1.16 9.64
N GLU A 126 18.05 -1.75 9.71
CA GLU A 126 19.33 -1.04 9.60
C GLU A 126 19.63 -0.57 8.17
N PHE A 127 19.03 -1.20 7.16
CA PHE A 127 19.31 -0.92 5.75
C PHE A 127 18.03 -0.70 4.94
N PRO A 128 17.21 0.31 5.29
CA PRO A 128 15.96 0.59 4.59
C PRO A 128 16.19 0.93 3.11
N GLU A 129 17.37 1.43 2.73
CA GLU A 129 17.77 1.73 1.36
C GLU A 129 17.77 0.47 0.49
N LYS A 130 18.18 -0.69 1.02
CA LYS A 130 18.14 -1.96 0.27
C LYS A 130 16.73 -2.32 -0.16
N ILE A 131 15.76 -2.03 0.70
CA ILE A 131 14.34 -2.29 0.44
C ILE A 131 13.79 -1.29 -0.58
N VAL A 132 14.09 0.00 -0.41
CA VAL A 132 13.70 1.05 -1.36
C VAL A 132 14.28 0.77 -2.75
N ASN A 133 15.57 0.45 -2.84
CA ASN A 133 16.24 0.09 -4.09
C ASN A 133 15.61 -1.15 -4.72
N PHE A 134 15.24 -2.15 -3.91
CA PHE A 134 14.52 -3.32 -4.41
C PHE A 134 13.17 -2.92 -5.02
N TYR A 135 12.39 -2.07 -4.37
CA TYR A 135 11.08 -1.66 -4.89
C TYR A 135 11.16 -0.86 -6.18
N TYR A 136 12.11 0.06 -6.29
CA TYR A 136 12.29 0.82 -7.52
C TYR A 136 12.87 -0.04 -8.67
N SER A 137 13.86 -0.89 -8.40
CA SER A 137 14.46 -1.76 -9.44
C SER A 137 13.51 -2.84 -9.98
N ARG A 138 12.55 -3.28 -9.16
CA ARG A 138 11.54 -4.28 -9.54
C ARG A 138 10.22 -3.66 -10.00
N GLN A 139 10.14 -2.34 -10.07
CA GLN A 139 8.96 -1.71 -10.62
C GLN A 139 8.81 -2.09 -12.10
N SER A 140 7.57 -2.39 -12.51
CA SER A 140 7.25 -2.68 -13.91
C SER A 140 7.74 -1.54 -14.81
N ALA A 141 8.75 -1.81 -15.65
CA ALA A 141 9.32 -0.90 -16.64
C ALA A 141 8.39 -0.63 -17.86
N GLY A 142 7.06 -0.74 -17.68
CA GLY A 142 6.08 -0.46 -18.73
C GLY A 142 5.88 1.05 -18.95
N LYS A 143 4.81 1.44 -19.67
CA LYS A 143 4.39 2.83 -19.99
C LYS A 143 4.30 3.83 -18.81
N ARG A 144 4.51 3.38 -17.57
CA ARG A 144 4.57 4.18 -16.33
C ARG A 144 6.01 4.30 -15.81
N SER A 145 6.98 4.51 -16.69
CA SER A 145 8.39 4.75 -16.33
C SER A 145 8.63 6.12 -15.68
N CYS A 146 7.64 6.67 -14.99
CA CYS A 146 7.82 7.91 -14.24
C CYS A 146 8.41 7.54 -12.88
N LEU A 147 9.71 7.77 -12.74
CA LEU A 147 10.36 7.71 -11.45
C LEU A 147 9.84 8.90 -10.64
N GLN A 148 9.17 8.61 -9.52
CA GLN A 148 8.53 9.61 -8.66
C GLN A 148 8.84 9.38 -7.20
N ASN A 149 8.67 10.43 -6.40
CA ASN A 149 8.83 10.36 -4.96
C ASN A 149 7.80 9.40 -4.38
N ARG A 150 8.23 8.48 -3.48
CA ARG A 150 7.32 7.49 -2.89
C ARG A 150 7.34 7.45 -1.38
N LEU A 151 6.15 7.31 -0.81
CA LEU A 151 5.97 6.91 0.56
C LEU A 151 5.60 5.42 0.60
N PHE A 152 6.54 4.57 1.02
CA PHE A 152 6.31 3.14 1.16
C PHE A 152 5.76 2.82 2.54
N ILE A 153 4.60 2.16 2.60
CA ILE A 153 4.08 1.58 3.84
C ILE A 153 4.39 0.08 3.78
N VAL A 154 5.45 -0.33 4.47
CA VAL A 154 6.01 -1.69 4.41
C VAL A 154 5.44 -2.52 5.55
N HIS A 155 4.69 -3.57 5.21
CA HIS A 155 4.09 -4.46 6.20
C HIS A 155 4.90 -5.76 6.32
N HIS A 156 5.14 -6.19 7.56
CA HIS A 156 5.80 -7.45 7.86
C HIS A 156 5.20 -8.09 9.11
N SER A 157 5.11 -9.42 9.11
CA SER A 157 4.78 -10.18 10.31
C SER A 157 5.86 -11.21 10.55
N PHE A 158 6.43 -11.17 11.76
CA PHE A 158 7.36 -12.18 12.27
C PHE A 158 6.65 -13.42 12.81
N LYS A 159 5.31 -13.38 12.91
CA LYS A 159 4.49 -14.53 13.27
C LYS A 159 4.22 -15.39 12.05
N GLU A 160 3.59 -14.83 11.03
CA GLU A 160 3.28 -15.53 9.78
C GLU A 160 3.19 -14.57 8.59
N HIS A 161 3.76 -14.94 7.44
CA HIS A 161 3.80 -14.06 6.28
C HIS A 161 2.40 -13.62 5.80
N LYS A 162 1.39 -14.51 5.89
CA LYS A 162 0.01 -14.21 5.45
C LYS A 162 -0.62 -13.07 6.25
N ARG A 163 -0.29 -12.96 7.54
CA ARG A 163 -0.78 -11.89 8.43
C ARG A 163 -0.30 -10.50 8.00
N ALA A 164 0.74 -10.41 7.16
CA ALA A 164 1.14 -9.14 6.55
C ALA A 164 0.04 -8.55 5.64
N LEU A 165 -0.94 -9.34 5.21
CA LEU A 165 -2.13 -8.84 4.51
C LEU A 165 -3.14 -8.25 5.48
N GLU A 166 -3.39 -8.94 6.58
CA GLU A 166 -4.28 -8.47 7.64
C GLU A 166 -3.76 -7.17 8.27
N LEU A 167 -2.44 -7.08 8.47
CA LEU A 167 -1.73 -5.87 8.92
C LEU A 167 -1.98 -4.65 8.02
N ARG A 168 -2.21 -4.84 6.71
CA ARG A 168 -2.56 -3.72 5.83
C ARG A 168 -3.86 -3.06 6.25
N CYS A 169 -4.74 -3.83 6.89
CA CYS A 169 -6.04 -3.41 7.37
C CYS A 169 -6.08 -3.04 8.86
N ALA A 170 -4.93 -2.91 9.51
CA ALA A 170 -4.82 -2.43 10.90
C ALA A 170 -5.05 -0.90 10.97
N TRP A 171 -6.24 -0.45 10.56
CA TRP A 171 -6.53 0.96 10.29
C TRP A 171 -6.42 1.87 11.51
N GLU A 172 -6.89 1.41 12.67
CA GLU A 172 -6.78 2.17 13.93
C GLU A 172 -5.31 2.39 14.29
N TYR A 173 -4.51 1.33 14.26
CA TYR A 173 -3.07 1.43 14.49
C TYR A 173 -2.40 2.35 13.46
N LYS A 174 -2.73 2.20 12.17
CA LYS A 174 -2.19 3.02 11.09
C LYS A 174 -2.54 4.50 11.22
N THR A 175 -3.72 4.81 11.75
CA THR A 175 -4.15 6.19 12.01
C THR A 175 -3.18 6.88 12.97
N GLU A 176 -2.83 6.21 14.07
CA GLU A 176 -1.86 6.75 15.04
C GLU A 176 -0.45 6.80 14.47
N VAL A 177 -0.02 5.76 13.75
CA VAL A 177 1.29 5.74 13.09
C VAL A 177 1.44 6.89 12.08
N TYR A 178 0.41 7.19 11.29
CA TYR A 178 0.46 8.26 10.29
C TYR A 178 0.47 9.64 10.94
N LYS A 179 -0.25 9.83 12.04
CA LYS A 179 -0.15 11.06 12.85
C LYS A 179 1.28 11.27 13.36
N SER A 180 1.89 10.24 13.95
CA SER A 180 3.27 10.27 14.43
C SER A 180 4.27 10.54 13.29
N PHE A 181 4.07 9.92 12.14
CA PHE A 181 4.90 10.14 10.95
C PHE A 181 4.85 11.61 10.48
N ILE A 182 3.65 12.17 10.36
CA ILE A 182 3.46 13.56 9.93
C ILE A 182 4.08 14.53 10.95
N HIS A 183 3.94 14.26 12.25
CA HIS A 183 4.59 15.05 13.28
C HIS A 183 6.12 15.02 13.16
N GLN A 184 6.70 13.83 12.99
CA GLN A 184 8.14 13.69 12.77
C GLN A 184 8.60 14.42 11.51
N LEU A 185 7.86 14.30 10.40
CA LEU A 185 8.19 14.96 9.13
C LEU A 185 8.25 16.49 9.23
N LYS A 186 7.49 17.11 10.16
CA LYS A 186 7.60 18.55 10.44
C LYS A 186 8.95 18.92 11.05
N THR A 187 9.52 18.04 11.86
CA THR A 187 10.74 18.29 12.65
C THR A 187 12.02 17.79 11.97
N SER A 188 11.93 16.70 11.21
CA SER A 188 13.05 16.03 10.58
C SER A 188 12.64 15.48 9.21
N LYS A 189 13.40 15.85 8.19
CA LYS A 189 13.20 15.43 6.80
C LYS A 189 14.29 14.45 6.40
N ASN A 190 14.16 13.21 6.86
CA ASN A 190 15.05 12.12 6.44
C ASN A 190 14.45 11.45 5.21
N PHE A 191 15.14 11.55 4.08
CA PHE A 191 14.75 10.92 2.83
C PHE A 191 15.79 9.90 2.42
N ILE A 192 15.32 8.78 1.90
CA ILE A 192 16.15 7.82 1.18
C ILE A 192 16.18 8.25 -0.28
N SER A 193 17.36 8.57 -0.80
CA SER A 193 17.54 8.95 -2.21
C SER A 193 17.61 7.71 -3.10
N TYR A 194 16.89 7.73 -4.23
CA TYR A 194 17.03 6.76 -5.31
C TYR A 194 17.12 7.52 -6.64
N LEU A 195 18.28 7.49 -7.30
CA LEU A 195 18.56 8.32 -8.48
C LEU A 195 18.18 9.79 -8.21
N ASN A 196 17.23 10.35 -8.96
CA ASN A 196 16.74 11.72 -8.83
C ASN A 196 15.44 11.86 -8.02
N VAL A 197 15.00 10.82 -7.30
CA VAL A 197 13.79 10.86 -6.47
C VAL A 197 14.05 10.54 -5.01
N LYS A 198 13.08 10.91 -4.18
CA LYS A 198 13.08 10.71 -2.72
C LYS A 198 12.10 9.62 -2.34
N ALA A 199 12.47 8.83 -1.35
CA ALA A 199 11.61 7.88 -0.70
C ALA A 199 11.52 8.15 0.80
N MET A 200 10.37 7.81 1.37
CA MET A 200 10.16 7.67 2.80
C MET A 200 9.53 6.32 3.05
N VAL A 201 9.78 5.75 4.22
CA VAL A 201 9.31 4.42 4.60
C VAL A 201 8.66 4.46 5.97
N ILE A 202 7.46 3.89 6.04
CA ILE A 202 6.78 3.54 7.28
C ILE A 202 6.75 2.02 7.36
N PHE A 203 7.54 1.46 8.26
CA PHE A 203 7.46 0.05 8.60
C PHE A 203 6.33 -0.19 9.60
N ILE A 204 5.47 -1.17 9.33
CA ILE A 204 4.40 -1.63 10.22
C ILE A 204 4.57 -3.13 10.42
N ILE A 205 4.78 -3.51 11.68
CA ILE A 205 5.39 -4.78 12.02
C ILE A 205 4.58 -5.49 13.08
N GLU A 206 4.19 -6.73 12.81
CA GLU A 206 3.73 -7.64 13.85
C GLU A 206 4.92 -8.46 14.37
N LYS A 207 5.16 -8.39 15.67
CA LYS A 207 6.18 -9.16 16.38
C LYS A 207 5.72 -10.60 16.59
N LYS A 208 6.65 -11.48 17.02
CA LYS A 208 6.34 -12.89 17.31
C LYS A 208 5.27 -13.06 18.38
N ASP A 209 5.20 -12.15 19.35
CA ASP A 209 4.18 -12.12 20.41
C ASP A 209 2.81 -11.61 19.93
N GLY A 210 2.68 -11.17 18.68
CA GLY A 210 1.47 -10.62 18.10
C GLY A 210 1.29 -9.11 18.33
N SER A 211 2.16 -8.46 19.09
CA SER A 211 2.12 -7.01 19.28
C SER A 211 2.57 -6.27 18.02
N PHE A 212 2.05 -5.06 17.82
CA PHE A 212 2.40 -4.22 16.69
C PHE A 212 3.46 -3.19 17.06
N SER A 213 4.35 -2.90 16.12
CA SER A 213 5.36 -1.84 16.21
C SER A 213 5.52 -1.13 14.87
N TYR A 214 6.07 0.08 14.89
CA TYR A 214 6.39 0.84 13.70
C TYR A 214 7.79 1.47 13.76
N ARG A 215 8.33 1.81 12.60
CA ARG A 215 9.57 2.57 12.45
C ARG A 215 9.51 3.41 11.17
N PHE A 216 10.07 4.61 11.22
CA PHE A 216 10.24 5.46 10.03
C PHE A 216 11.68 5.42 9.55
N ALA A 217 11.84 5.54 8.23
CA ALA A 217 13.14 5.64 7.57
C ALA A 217 13.03 6.51 6.31
#